data_AF-A0A6G8BZD3-F1
#
_entry.id   AF-A0A6G8BZD3-F1
#
_cell.length_a   1.000
_cell.length_b   1.000
_cell.length_c   1.000
_cell.angle_alpha   90.00
_cell.angle_beta   90.00
_cell.angle_gamma   90.00
#
_symmetry.space_group_name_H-M   'P 1'
#
loop_
_entity.id
_entity.type
_entity.pdbx_description
1 polymer ?
#
loop_
_entity_poly.entity_id
_entity_poly.type
_entity_poly.pdbx_seq_one_letter_code
_entity_poly.pdbx_strand_id
1 'polypeptide(L)'
;MNISAGTRIGGVKNSGDALTTGIAVEINNLGTISGGGGKGGWGETTYVDRAGVSDRMYGTGGGGGDGQGFNDASSLSVVPATGGGAGTYVKQSGPVVGGTTAPSAQGGNGGGGGAWGVAGSAGQAGSVGGDYYAAGVSQAAISGTAPGNAVNGNSKVTWIAMGTRLGGLIN
;
A
#
# COMPACT_ATOMS: atom_id res chain seq x y z
N MET A 1 -23.26 22.86 2.41
CA MET A 1 -22.18 22.82 1.40
C MET A 1 -22.78 22.38 0.07
N ASN A 2 -22.53 23.14 -1.01
CA ASN A 2 -22.94 22.77 -2.38
C ASN A 2 -21.70 22.35 -3.17
N ILE A 3 -21.70 21.15 -3.74
CA ILE A 3 -20.61 20.62 -4.57
C ILE A 3 -21.15 20.47 -5.99
N SER A 4 -20.59 21.22 -6.92
CA SER A 4 -21.03 21.21 -8.33
C SER A 4 -20.64 19.94 -9.06
N ALA A 5 -21.39 19.64 -10.13
CA ALA A 5 -21.02 18.62 -11.10
C ALA A 5 -19.64 18.95 -11.68
N GLY A 6 -18.75 17.96 -11.73
CA GLY A 6 -17.35 18.11 -12.14
C GLY A 6 -16.37 18.47 -11.01
N THR A 7 -16.85 18.84 -9.82
CA THR A 7 -15.99 19.07 -8.65
C THR A 7 -15.68 17.78 -7.92
N ARG A 8 -14.41 17.64 -7.48
CA ARG A 8 -13.97 16.60 -6.55
C ARG A 8 -13.50 17.21 -5.24
N ILE A 9 -14.08 16.76 -4.13
CA ILE A 9 -13.45 16.85 -2.81
C ILE A 9 -12.74 15.52 -2.59
N GLY A 10 -11.49 15.55 -2.16
CA GLY A 10 -10.69 14.34 -2.02
C GLY A 10 -9.72 14.42 -0.86
N GLY A 11 -9.36 13.25 -0.33
CA GLY A 11 -8.35 13.12 0.69
C GLY A 11 -6.92 13.12 0.17
N VAL A 12 -5.98 13.28 1.10
CA VAL A 12 -4.55 13.12 0.82
C VAL A 12 -4.24 11.66 0.47
N LYS A 13 -3.26 11.44 -0.41
CA LYS A 13 -2.80 10.09 -0.77
C LYS A 13 -2.40 9.29 0.48
N ASN A 14 -2.43 7.96 0.38
CA ASN A 14 -2.08 7.05 1.47
C ASN A 14 -2.98 7.24 2.71
N SER A 15 -4.30 7.14 2.51
CA SER A 15 -5.34 7.05 3.57
C SER A 15 -5.96 8.36 4.10
N GLY A 16 -5.84 9.50 3.43
CA GLY A 16 -6.48 10.74 3.89
C GLY A 16 -8.01 10.74 3.74
N ASP A 17 -8.75 11.17 4.76
CA ASP A 17 -10.20 11.41 4.65
C ASP A 17 -10.48 12.63 3.75
N ALA A 18 -11.58 12.60 3.00
CA ALA A 18 -11.96 13.73 2.13
C ALA A 18 -12.74 14.82 2.86
N LEU A 19 -13.63 14.42 3.78
CA LEU A 19 -14.44 15.32 4.58
C LEU A 19 -14.51 14.78 6.00
N THR A 20 -14.20 15.64 6.96
CA THR A 20 -14.38 15.36 8.39
C THR A 20 -15.28 16.42 9.00
N THR A 21 -16.34 16.01 9.68
CA THR A 21 -17.22 16.93 10.40
C THR A 21 -17.55 16.44 11.80
N GLY A 22 -17.43 17.33 12.79
CA GLY A 22 -17.90 17.08 14.16
C GLY A 22 -19.26 17.73 14.46
N ILE A 23 -19.82 18.46 13.50
CA ILE A 23 -21.05 19.26 13.68
C ILE A 23 -22.08 18.91 12.61
N ALA A 24 -23.34 19.23 12.90
CA ALA A 24 -24.43 19.07 11.94
C ALA A 24 -24.18 19.93 10.70
N VAL A 25 -24.20 19.31 9.52
CA VAL A 25 -24.01 20.00 8.22
C VAL A 25 -25.00 19.48 7.20
N GLU A 26 -25.44 20.37 6.31
CA GLU A 26 -26.23 19.98 5.15
C GLU A 26 -25.34 19.96 3.91
N ILE A 27 -25.41 18.89 3.10
CA ILE A 27 -24.58 18.73 1.91
C ILE A 27 -25.43 18.38 0.69
N ASN A 28 -25.29 19.19 -0.35
CA ASN A 28 -25.79 18.92 -1.69
C ASN A 28 -24.62 18.53 -2.59
N ASN A 29 -24.39 17.23 -2.75
CA ASN A 29 -23.30 16.72 -3.56
C ASN A 29 -23.79 16.34 -4.97
N LEU A 30 -23.43 17.15 -5.96
CA LEU A 30 -23.62 16.82 -7.38
C LEU A 30 -22.31 16.37 -8.05
N GLY A 31 -21.21 16.34 -7.29
CA GLY A 31 -19.88 15.93 -7.73
C GLY A 31 -19.41 14.63 -7.08
N THR A 32 -18.12 14.58 -6.76
CA THR A 32 -17.47 13.41 -6.15
C THR A 32 -16.77 13.76 -4.85
N ILE A 33 -17.02 12.98 -3.80
CA ILE A 33 -16.25 13.00 -2.54
C ILE A 33 -15.46 11.72 -2.44
N SER A 34 -14.15 11.76 -2.18
CA SER A 34 -13.32 10.54 -2.23
C SER A 34 -12.16 10.53 -1.24
N GLY A 35 -12.18 9.60 -0.30
CA GLY A 35 -11.02 9.37 0.55
C GLY A 35 -9.82 8.93 -0.29
N GLY A 36 -8.61 9.28 0.14
CA GLY A 36 -7.38 8.86 -0.51
C GLY A 36 -7.27 7.34 -0.57
N GLY A 37 -6.62 6.83 -1.60
CA GLY A 37 -6.29 5.41 -1.70
C GLY A 37 -5.28 4.99 -0.62
N GLY A 38 -5.36 3.73 -0.21
CA GLY A 38 -4.43 3.15 0.75
C GLY A 38 -3.05 2.91 0.12
N LYS A 39 -2.00 2.96 0.95
CA LYS A 39 -0.63 2.65 0.54
C LYS A 39 -0.48 1.14 0.36
N GLY A 40 0.26 0.72 -0.65
CA GLY A 40 0.65 -0.67 -0.83
C GLY A 40 1.52 -1.18 0.32
N GLY A 41 1.43 -2.48 0.60
CA GLY A 41 2.23 -3.15 1.62
C GLY A 41 3.67 -3.43 1.18
N TRP A 42 4.55 -3.70 2.14
CA TRP A 42 5.94 -4.09 1.87
C TRP A 42 6.04 -5.59 1.57
N GLY A 43 6.87 -5.96 0.60
CA GLY A 43 7.21 -7.35 0.34
C GLY A 43 8.06 -7.96 1.46
N GLU A 44 8.03 -9.28 1.57
CA GLU A 44 8.80 -10.03 2.57
C GLU A 44 10.32 -9.96 2.29
N THR A 45 11.13 -9.86 3.34
CA THR A 45 12.57 -10.07 3.26
C THR A 45 12.92 -11.47 3.77
N THR A 46 13.54 -12.26 2.90
CA THR A 46 13.97 -13.62 3.18
C THR A 46 15.49 -13.70 3.24
N TYR A 47 16.00 -14.75 3.88
CA TYR A 47 17.42 -15.02 3.92
C TYR A 47 17.73 -16.50 3.78
N VAL A 48 18.97 -16.77 3.35
CA VAL A 48 19.58 -18.11 3.38
C VAL A 48 20.97 -18.03 4.03
N ASP A 49 21.26 -19.01 4.86
CA ASP A 49 22.56 -19.23 5.49
C ASP A 49 23.28 -20.37 4.76
N ARG A 50 24.56 -20.14 4.46
CA ARG A 50 25.39 -21.09 3.70
C ARG A 50 26.00 -22.16 4.61
N ALA A 51 26.07 -23.40 4.12
CA ALA A 51 26.82 -24.46 4.79
C ALA A 51 28.32 -24.12 4.82
N GLY A 52 28.90 -24.09 6.02
CA GLY A 52 30.34 -23.86 6.22
C GLY A 52 30.81 -22.42 6.10
N VAL A 53 29.90 -21.43 6.01
CA VAL A 53 30.24 -20.00 6.03
C VAL A 53 29.24 -19.25 6.91
N SER A 54 29.71 -18.42 7.83
CA SER A 54 28.86 -17.64 8.76
C SER A 54 28.14 -16.44 8.11
N ASP A 55 28.02 -16.42 6.78
CA ASP A 55 27.49 -15.27 6.04
C ASP A 55 26.07 -15.53 5.54
N ARG A 56 25.22 -14.51 5.64
CA ARG A 56 23.80 -14.56 5.37
C ARG A 56 23.46 -13.71 4.15
N MET A 57 22.87 -14.33 3.14
CA MET A 57 22.40 -13.63 1.95
C MET A 57 20.93 -13.26 2.11
N TYR A 58 20.59 -12.01 1.79
CA TYR A 58 19.22 -11.49 1.91
C TYR A 58 18.61 -11.21 0.54
N GLY A 59 17.38 -11.69 0.34
CA GLY A 59 16.47 -11.17 -0.67
C GLY A 59 15.59 -10.09 -0.02
N THR A 60 15.87 -8.82 -0.28
CA THR A 60 15.18 -7.66 0.32
C THR A 60 13.80 -7.48 -0.31
N GLY A 61 12.78 -7.36 0.54
CA GLY A 61 11.42 -7.10 0.09
C GLY A 61 11.26 -5.74 -0.61
N GLY A 62 10.42 -5.71 -1.64
CA GLY A 62 10.10 -4.49 -2.39
C GLY A 62 9.21 -3.51 -1.61
N GLY A 63 9.40 -2.22 -1.86
CA GLY A 63 8.60 -1.16 -1.24
C GLY A 63 7.16 -1.09 -1.76
N GLY A 64 6.22 -0.73 -0.89
CA GLY A 64 4.82 -0.56 -1.26
C GLY A 64 4.56 0.72 -2.08
N GLY A 65 3.70 0.60 -3.09
CA GLY A 65 3.30 1.72 -3.95
C GLY A 65 2.47 2.76 -3.19
N ASP A 66 2.47 4.01 -3.67
CA ASP A 66 1.59 5.06 -3.15
C ASP A 66 0.15 4.88 -3.65
N GLY A 67 -0.82 5.08 -2.77
CA GLY A 67 -2.23 5.19 -3.10
C GLY A 67 -2.54 6.52 -3.81
N GLN A 68 -3.66 6.56 -4.52
CA GLN A 68 -4.11 7.77 -5.22
C GLN A 68 -4.58 8.84 -4.23
N GLY A 69 -4.29 10.11 -4.49
CA GLY A 69 -4.81 11.18 -3.63
C GLY A 69 -4.28 12.56 -3.97
N PHE A 70 -4.66 13.58 -3.20
CA PHE A 70 -3.92 14.84 -3.22
C PHE A 70 -2.55 14.65 -2.59
N ASN A 71 -1.54 15.36 -3.09
CA ASN A 71 -0.16 15.22 -2.58
C ASN A 71 -0.05 15.57 -1.09
N ASP A 72 -0.75 16.60 -0.67
CA ASP A 72 -0.86 17.10 0.71
C ASP A 72 -2.17 17.87 0.86
N ALA A 73 -2.53 18.25 2.09
CA ALA A 73 -3.81 18.88 2.42
C ALA A 73 -4.00 20.29 1.80
N SER A 74 -2.92 20.91 1.32
CA SER A 74 -2.91 22.24 0.70
C SER A 74 -2.72 22.20 -0.82
N SER A 75 -2.61 21.01 -1.40
CA SER A 75 -2.28 20.83 -2.82
C SER A 75 -3.50 20.45 -3.63
N LEU A 76 -3.64 21.07 -4.81
CA LEU A 76 -4.61 20.65 -5.84
C LEU A 76 -4.02 19.59 -6.78
N SER A 77 -2.74 19.22 -6.60
CA SER A 77 -2.09 18.20 -7.41
C SER A 77 -2.54 16.81 -6.97
N VAL A 78 -3.15 16.08 -7.91
CA VAL A 78 -3.53 14.68 -7.73
C VAL A 78 -2.36 13.78 -8.13
N VAL A 79 -1.96 12.92 -7.22
CA VAL A 79 -0.99 11.85 -7.45
C VAL A 79 -1.76 10.57 -7.79
N PRO A 80 -1.46 9.89 -8.92
CA PRO A 80 -2.08 8.61 -9.26
C PRO A 80 -1.59 7.49 -8.33
N ALA A 81 -2.37 6.41 -8.22
CA ALA A 81 -1.89 5.20 -7.57
C ALA A 81 -0.69 4.62 -8.35
N THR A 82 0.26 4.02 -7.63
CA THR A 82 1.47 3.43 -8.21
C THR A 82 1.61 1.97 -7.80
N GLY A 83 2.26 1.18 -8.67
CA GLY A 83 2.65 -0.20 -8.35
C GLY A 83 3.70 -0.25 -7.25
N GLY A 84 3.77 -1.38 -6.54
CA GLY A 84 4.87 -1.65 -5.62
C GLY A 84 6.18 -1.96 -6.36
N GLY A 85 7.30 -1.78 -5.66
CA GLY A 85 8.61 -2.14 -6.15
C GLY A 85 8.83 -3.66 -6.13
N ALA A 86 9.67 -4.14 -7.05
CA ALA A 86 10.12 -5.53 -7.03
C ALA A 86 11.04 -5.80 -5.83
N GLY A 87 10.96 -7.00 -5.27
CA GLY A 87 11.96 -7.48 -4.31
C GLY A 87 13.29 -7.78 -5.00
N THR A 88 14.37 -7.87 -4.23
CA THR A 88 15.70 -8.19 -4.76
C THR A 88 15.92 -9.69 -4.80
N TYR A 89 16.73 -10.13 -5.76
CA TYR A 89 17.18 -11.50 -5.89
C TYR A 89 18.69 -11.56 -5.65
N VAL A 90 19.11 -12.46 -4.75
CA VAL A 90 20.51 -12.73 -4.49
C VAL A 90 20.75 -14.23 -4.62
N LYS A 91 21.78 -14.58 -5.38
CA LYS A 91 22.25 -15.95 -5.55
C LYS A 91 23.72 -16.01 -5.22
N GLN A 92 24.15 -17.10 -4.57
CA GLN A 92 25.56 -17.32 -4.33
C GLN A 92 26.35 -17.29 -5.65
N SER A 93 27.43 -16.51 -5.65
CA SER A 93 28.45 -16.56 -6.69
C SER A 93 29.59 -17.51 -6.27
N GLY A 94 30.19 -18.18 -7.25
CA GLY A 94 31.29 -19.13 -7.03
C GLY A 94 30.85 -20.57 -6.74
N PRO A 95 31.79 -21.44 -6.28
CA PRO A 95 31.53 -22.86 -6.09
C PRO A 95 30.44 -23.13 -5.04
N VAL A 96 29.56 -24.08 -5.36
CA VAL A 96 28.60 -24.62 -4.38
C VAL A 96 29.39 -25.47 -3.38
N VAL A 97 29.25 -25.17 -2.08
CA VAL A 97 29.92 -25.90 -1.01
C VAL A 97 28.86 -26.56 -0.15
N GLY A 98 28.95 -27.88 0.00
CA GLY A 98 27.99 -28.67 0.77
C GLY A 98 26.70 -29.02 0.01
N GLY A 99 26.68 -28.93 -1.33
CA GLY A 99 25.50 -29.21 -2.14
C GLY A 99 25.80 -29.25 -3.65
N THR A 100 24.73 -29.34 -4.44
CA THR A 100 24.72 -29.38 -5.92
C THR A 100 24.17 -28.10 -6.56
N THR A 101 23.35 -27.33 -5.84
CA THR A 101 22.68 -26.13 -6.34
C THR A 101 23.02 -24.92 -5.47
N ALA A 102 23.41 -23.81 -6.09
CA ALA A 102 23.75 -22.58 -5.38
C ALA A 102 22.54 -22.01 -4.62
N PRO A 103 22.67 -21.71 -3.31
CA PRO A 103 21.59 -21.11 -2.53
C PRO A 103 21.24 -19.72 -3.06
N SER A 104 19.96 -19.38 -2.95
CA SER A 104 19.42 -18.08 -3.33
C SER A 104 18.31 -17.64 -2.40
N ALA A 105 18.20 -16.32 -2.21
CA ALA A 105 17.09 -15.67 -1.53
C ALA A 105 16.47 -14.62 -2.46
N GLN A 106 15.15 -14.58 -2.50
CA GLN A 106 14.35 -13.61 -3.23
C GLN A 106 13.39 -12.91 -2.29
N GLY A 107 13.46 -11.59 -2.25
CA GLY A 107 12.48 -10.77 -1.55
C GLY A 107 11.15 -10.76 -2.30
N GLY A 108 10.05 -10.67 -1.57
CA GLY A 108 8.74 -10.52 -2.15
C GLY A 108 8.55 -9.13 -2.79
N ASN A 109 7.64 -9.01 -3.75
CA ASN A 109 7.28 -7.72 -4.34
C ASN A 109 6.42 -6.91 -3.36
N GLY A 110 6.58 -5.58 -3.38
CA GLY A 110 5.66 -4.68 -2.69
C GLY A 110 4.28 -4.68 -3.34
N GLY A 111 3.24 -4.42 -2.54
CA GLY A 111 1.87 -4.25 -3.02
C GLY A 111 1.69 -2.92 -3.73
N GLY A 112 0.74 -2.85 -4.67
CA GLY A 112 0.32 -1.60 -5.30
C GLY A 112 -0.52 -0.72 -4.37
N GLY A 113 -0.43 0.59 -4.53
CA GLY A 113 -1.35 1.52 -3.88
C GLY A 113 -2.77 1.44 -4.44
N GLY A 114 -3.76 1.75 -3.62
CA GLY A 114 -5.16 1.74 -4.03
C GLY A 114 -5.58 2.99 -4.79
N ALA A 115 -6.61 2.87 -5.62
CA ALA A 115 -7.32 4.02 -6.18
C ALA A 115 -8.07 4.79 -5.09
N TRP A 116 -8.67 5.95 -5.43
CA TRP A 116 -9.55 6.70 -4.53
C TRP A 116 -10.55 5.80 -3.79
N GLY A 117 -10.52 5.82 -2.46
CA GLY A 117 -11.41 5.05 -1.60
C GLY A 117 -11.16 3.54 -1.57
N VAL A 118 -10.04 3.07 -2.14
CA VAL A 118 -9.68 1.64 -2.21
C VAL A 118 -8.40 1.38 -1.40
N ALA A 119 -8.37 0.26 -0.66
CA ALA A 119 -7.19 -0.15 0.10
C ALA A 119 -5.98 -0.42 -0.80
N GLY A 120 -4.78 -0.26 -0.24
CA GLY A 120 -3.57 -0.76 -0.90
C GLY A 120 -3.54 -2.29 -0.89
N SER A 121 -2.90 -2.88 -1.90
CA SER A 121 -2.68 -4.33 -1.95
C SER A 121 -1.60 -4.75 -0.96
N ALA A 122 -1.67 -6.00 -0.48
CA ALA A 122 -0.60 -6.58 0.34
C ALA A 122 0.69 -6.77 -0.44
N GLY A 123 1.83 -6.68 0.26
CA GLY A 123 3.09 -7.19 -0.24
C GLY A 123 3.06 -8.71 -0.37
N GLN A 124 3.95 -9.24 -1.21
CA GLN A 124 4.03 -10.67 -1.50
C GLN A 124 5.06 -11.35 -0.60
N ALA A 125 4.89 -12.66 -0.42
CA ALA A 125 5.90 -13.51 0.20
C ALA A 125 7.18 -13.55 -0.65
N GLY A 126 8.31 -13.75 0.02
CA GLY A 126 9.59 -14.00 -0.62
C GLY A 126 9.74 -15.49 -0.91
N SER A 127 10.88 -15.87 -1.48
CA SER A 127 11.21 -17.27 -1.67
C SER A 127 12.69 -17.53 -1.46
N VAL A 128 13.02 -18.78 -1.16
CA VAL A 128 14.39 -19.28 -1.07
C VAL A 128 14.55 -20.48 -2.00
N GLY A 129 15.77 -20.76 -2.43
CA GLY A 129 16.05 -21.88 -3.31
C GLY A 129 17.50 -22.34 -3.24
N GLY A 130 17.79 -23.47 -3.89
CA GLY A 130 19.09 -24.13 -3.87
C GLY A 130 19.38 -24.85 -2.56
N ASP A 131 20.63 -25.28 -2.39
CA ASP A 131 21.06 -26.02 -1.20
C ASP A 131 21.59 -25.03 -0.14
N TYR A 132 20.88 -24.93 0.98
CA TYR A 132 21.20 -24.03 2.09
C TYR A 132 21.24 -24.80 3.42
N TYR A 133 22.00 -24.27 4.39
CA TYR A 133 22.06 -24.84 5.74
C TYR A 133 20.84 -24.44 6.57
N ALA A 134 20.47 -23.16 6.48
CA ALA A 134 19.27 -22.63 7.09
C ALA A 134 18.66 -21.57 6.19
N ALA A 135 17.36 -21.32 6.35
CA ALA A 135 16.64 -20.26 5.65
C ALA A 135 15.57 -19.70 6.57
N GLY A 136 15.12 -18.49 6.28
CA GLY A 136 14.06 -17.88 7.04
C GLY A 136 13.59 -16.55 6.52
N VAL A 137 12.71 -15.94 7.32
CA VAL A 137 12.11 -14.64 7.08
C VAL A 137 12.68 -13.67 8.10
N SER A 138 13.33 -12.60 7.65
CA SER A 138 13.79 -11.52 8.54
C SER A 138 12.75 -10.42 8.71
N GLN A 139 11.87 -10.26 7.72
CA GLN A 139 10.73 -9.36 7.79
C GLN A 139 9.58 -9.94 6.98
N ALA A 140 8.45 -10.22 7.63
CA ALA A 140 7.25 -10.71 6.95
C ALA A 140 6.69 -9.69 5.96
N ALA A 141 5.99 -10.16 4.93
CA ALA A 141 5.18 -9.28 4.10
C ALA A 141 4.18 -8.49 4.95
N ILE A 142 3.98 -7.22 4.60
CA ILE A 142 3.06 -6.32 5.29
C ILE A 142 1.85 -6.08 4.39
N SER A 143 0.66 -6.06 4.97
CA SER A 143 -0.57 -5.66 4.27
C SER A 143 -0.51 -4.20 3.82
N GLY A 144 -1.25 -3.86 2.75
CA GLY A 144 -1.49 -2.47 2.42
C GLY A 144 -2.35 -1.78 3.48
N THR A 145 -2.35 -0.45 3.48
CA THR A 145 -3.17 0.34 4.41
C THR A 145 -4.60 0.46 3.91
N ALA A 146 -5.53 0.66 4.84
CA ALA A 146 -6.91 1.01 4.52
C ALA A 146 -6.96 2.32 3.72
N PRO A 147 -7.97 2.53 2.86
CA PRO A 147 -8.17 3.84 2.25
C PRO A 147 -8.65 4.85 3.29
N GLY A 148 -8.59 6.12 2.92
CA GLY A 148 -9.31 7.16 3.63
C GLY A 148 -10.81 7.08 3.37
N ASN A 149 -11.57 7.73 4.21
CA ASN A 149 -13.02 7.79 4.13
C ASN A 149 -13.47 8.90 3.19
N ALA A 150 -14.56 8.66 2.47
CA ALA A 150 -15.24 9.75 1.77
C ALA A 150 -15.79 10.76 2.80
N VAL A 151 -16.38 10.27 3.90
CA VAL A 151 -16.91 11.11 4.97
C VAL A 151 -16.66 10.47 6.32
N ASN A 152 -16.07 11.25 7.23
CA ASN A 152 -15.91 10.95 8.64
C ASN A 152 -16.82 11.89 9.45
N GLY A 153 -17.73 11.32 10.25
CA GLY A 153 -18.83 12.03 10.90
C GLY A 153 -20.13 12.05 10.08
N ASN A 154 -20.38 11.02 9.26
CA ASN A 154 -21.55 10.95 8.36
C ASN A 154 -22.90 11.04 9.10
N SER A 155 -22.99 10.59 10.35
CA SER A 155 -24.18 10.77 11.21
C SER A 155 -24.56 12.22 11.47
N LYS A 156 -23.63 13.16 11.24
CA LYS A 156 -23.86 14.60 11.36
C LYS A 156 -24.19 15.26 10.02
N VAL A 157 -24.24 14.49 8.93
CA VAL A 157 -24.53 15.01 7.60
C VAL A 157 -25.99 14.77 7.22
N THR A 158 -26.70 15.85 6.96
CA THR A 158 -27.98 15.82 6.24
C THR A 158 -27.69 15.95 4.75
N TRP A 159 -28.02 14.92 3.98
CA TRP A 159 -27.76 14.90 2.54
C TRP A 159 -28.97 15.44 1.76
N ILE A 160 -28.77 16.57 1.08
CA ILE A 160 -29.71 17.09 0.08
C ILE A 160 -29.56 16.30 -1.23
N ALA A 161 -28.31 16.00 -1.62
CA ALA A 161 -27.98 15.07 -2.69
C ALA A 161 -26.70 14.31 -2.35
N MET A 162 -26.66 13.03 -2.68
CA MET A 162 -25.58 12.12 -2.28
C MET A 162 -24.35 12.16 -3.20
N GLY A 163 -24.56 12.39 -4.50
CA GLY A 163 -23.52 12.34 -5.53
C GLY A 163 -22.69 11.06 -5.53
N THR A 164 -21.47 11.12 -6.06
CA THR A 164 -20.52 10.00 -6.01
C THR A 164 -19.67 10.08 -4.75
N ARG A 165 -19.52 8.94 -4.06
CA ARG A 165 -18.69 8.82 -2.85
C ARG A 165 -17.81 7.58 -2.97
N LEU A 166 -16.49 7.75 -2.86
CA LEU A 166 -15.51 6.67 -2.94
C LEU A 166 -14.74 6.55 -1.62
N GLY A 167 -14.89 5.42 -0.95
CA GLY A 167 -14.38 5.18 0.40
C GLY A 167 -15.49 5.11 1.45
N GLY A 168 -15.12 4.90 2.70
CA GLY A 168 -16.06 4.71 3.81
C GLY A 168 -16.91 5.94 4.13
N LEU A 169 -18.10 5.69 4.67
CA LEU A 169 -18.94 6.69 5.34
C LEU A 169 -19.05 6.28 6.80
N ILE A 170 -18.22 6.89 7.64
CA ILE A 170 -18.07 6.50 9.06
C ILE A 170 -18.52 7.62 9.99
N ASN A 171 -18.64 7.31 11.28
CA ASN A 171 -19.11 8.22 12.33
C ASN A 171 -18.03 8.54 13.34
#